data_AF-A0AAQ4F4Z4-F1
#
_entry.id   AF-A0AAQ4F4Z4-F1
#
_cell.length_a   1.000
_cell.length_b   1.000
_cell.length_c   1.000
_cell.angle_alpha   90.00
_cell.angle_beta   90.00
_cell.angle_gamma   90.00
#
_symmetry.space_group_name_H-M   'P 1'
#
loop_
_entity.id
_entity.type
_entity.pdbx_description
1 polymer ?
#
loop_
_entity_poly.entity_id
_entity_poly.type
_entity_poly.pdbx_seq_one_letter_code
_entity_poly.pdbx_strand_id
1 'polypeptide(L)'
;MSKRKRLVALAKPSVLLLAANDSTDSSSDEDDTHVYTAMFTELFTVPAKIPKVTSYVDTTVRHYSESEFRRNFRLPRKACYELVFKFEDSKFYPSSRNHGGSPAKTAEEHLLSFL
;
A
#
# COMPACT_ATOMS: atom_id res chain seq x y z
N MET A 1 -43.69 6.25 -13.29
CA MET A 1 -43.42 7.61 -12.78
C MET A 1 -42.31 7.54 -11.73
N SER A 2 -41.09 8.01 -12.03
CA SER A 2 -39.94 7.94 -11.12
C SER A 2 -39.63 9.32 -10.55
N LYS A 3 -39.75 9.48 -9.22
CA LYS A 3 -39.53 10.75 -8.51
C LYS A 3 -38.05 10.86 -8.12
N ARG A 4 -37.31 11.79 -8.74
CA ARG A 4 -35.94 12.14 -8.35
C ARG A 4 -35.99 13.05 -7.11
N LYS A 5 -35.46 12.59 -5.99
CA LYS A 5 -35.26 13.40 -4.79
C LYS A 5 -33.95 14.19 -4.95
N ARG A 6 -34.03 15.53 -4.88
CA ARG A 6 -32.86 16.42 -4.82
C ARG A 6 -32.31 16.40 -3.39
N LEU A 7 -31.04 16.04 -3.24
CA LEU A 7 -30.27 16.26 -2.01
C LEU A 7 -29.71 17.68 -2.04
N VAL A 8 -30.11 18.49 -1.07
CA VAL A 8 -29.55 19.82 -0.82
C VAL A 8 -28.34 19.63 0.09
N ALA A 9 -27.14 19.93 -0.41
CA ALA A 9 -25.93 19.93 0.39
C ALA A 9 -25.92 21.17 1.29
N LEU A 10 -26.02 20.97 2.61
CA LEU A 10 -25.81 21.99 3.62
C LEU A 10 -24.30 22.22 3.74
N ALA A 11 -23.79 23.31 3.15
CA ALA A 11 -22.41 23.71 3.29
C ALA A 11 -22.13 24.11 4.75
N LYS A 12 -21.29 23.34 5.46
CA LYS A 12 -20.74 23.77 6.75
C LYS A 12 -19.60 24.77 6.48
N PRO A 13 -19.58 25.92 7.16
CA PRO A 13 -18.52 26.91 6.95
C PRO A 13 -17.17 26.36 7.44
N SER A 14 -16.12 26.55 6.63
CA SER A 14 -14.73 26.18 6.93
C SER A 14 -14.15 27.05 8.05
N VAL A 15 -13.44 26.43 8.99
CA VAL A 15 -12.81 27.04 10.18
C VAL A 15 -11.59 27.92 9.83
N LEU A 16 -11.13 27.91 8.57
CA LEU A 16 -9.91 28.59 8.12
C LEU A 16 -9.95 30.13 8.17
N LEU A 17 -11.10 30.76 8.45
CA LEU A 17 -11.23 32.22 8.39
C LEU A 17 -11.05 32.96 9.74
N LEU A 18 -10.78 32.25 10.84
CA LEU A 18 -10.79 32.83 12.20
C LEU A 18 -9.41 33.06 12.84
N ALA A 19 -8.31 32.69 12.17
CA ALA A 19 -6.96 32.83 12.72
C ALA A 19 -6.32 34.18 12.35
N ALA A 20 -6.90 35.28 12.83
CA ALA A 20 -6.24 36.59 12.80
C ALA A 20 -6.79 37.49 13.92
N ASN A 21 -6.58 37.11 15.18
CA ASN A 21 -6.73 38.03 16.30
C ASN A 21 -5.56 37.82 17.26
N ASP A 22 -4.59 38.74 17.18
CA ASP A 22 -3.38 38.80 17.99
C ASP A 22 -3.75 39.27 19.40
N SER A 23 -3.66 38.35 20.37
CA SER A 23 -3.69 38.65 21.80
C SER A 23 -2.65 37.76 22.47
N THR A 24 -1.56 38.37 22.92
CA THR A 24 -0.54 37.75 23.76
C THR A 24 -1.15 37.32 25.09
N ASP A 25 -1.38 36.02 25.26
CA ASP A 25 -1.78 35.42 26.53
C ASP A 25 -0.69 34.42 26.99
N SER A 26 -0.44 34.41 28.29
CA SER A 26 0.68 33.72 28.93
C SER A 26 0.53 32.20 28.78
N SER A 27 1.43 31.56 28.03
CA SER A 27 1.41 30.12 27.73
C SER A 27 1.66 29.29 29.00
N SER A 28 0.58 28.92 29.68
CA SER A 28 0.55 27.72 30.52
C SER A 28 0.75 26.53 29.58
N ASP A 29 1.68 25.61 29.90
CA ASP A 29 1.88 24.33 29.20
C ASP A 29 0.65 23.42 29.40
N GLU A 30 -0.50 23.87 28.92
CA GLU A 30 -1.72 23.08 28.77
C GLU A 30 -1.46 22.12 27.60
N ASP A 31 -1.66 20.84 27.86
CA ASP A 31 -1.37 19.75 26.95
C ASP A 31 -2.23 19.84 25.66
N ASP A 32 -1.74 20.60 24.67
CA ASP A 32 -2.35 20.82 23.34
C ASP A 32 -2.55 19.52 22.55
N THR A 33 -2.11 18.37 23.09
CA THR A 33 -2.33 17.02 22.55
C THR A 33 -3.79 16.78 22.16
N HIS A 34 -4.75 17.32 22.93
CA HIS A 34 -6.18 17.18 22.61
C HIS A 34 -6.59 17.96 21.35
N VAL A 35 -6.00 19.13 21.11
CA VAL A 35 -6.25 19.94 19.91
C VAL A 35 -5.64 19.29 18.68
N TYR A 36 -4.40 18.80 18.80
CA TYR A 36 -3.73 18.09 17.71
C TYR A 36 -4.40 16.76 17.36
N THR A 37 -4.88 16.01 18.35
CA THR A 37 -5.61 14.76 18.10
C THR A 37 -6.95 15.02 17.39
N ALA A 38 -7.70 16.05 17.80
CA ALA A 38 -8.92 16.43 17.11
C ALA A 38 -8.65 16.84 15.66
N MET A 39 -7.65 17.70 15.43
CA MET A 39 -7.25 18.14 14.08
C MET A 39 -6.77 16.96 13.22
N PHE A 40 -6.01 16.02 13.79
CA PHE A 40 -5.57 14.82 13.09
C PHE A 40 -6.74 13.94 12.67
N THR A 41 -7.75 13.76 13.53
CA THR A 41 -8.94 12.97 13.17
C THR A 41 -9.83 13.64 12.11
N GLU A 42 -9.84 14.97 12.05
CA GLU A 42 -10.56 15.73 11.03
C GLU A 42 -9.86 15.65 9.66
N LEU A 43 -8.52 15.76 9.67
CA LEU A 43 -7.70 15.76 8.45
C LEU A 43 -7.44 14.36 7.90
N PHE A 44 -7.28 13.37 8.76
CA PHE A 44 -6.95 12.00 8.40
C PHE A 44 -8.09 11.07 8.81
N THR A 45 -8.83 10.59 7.82
CA THR A 45 -9.76 9.48 8.03
C THR A 45 -8.97 8.25 8.48
N VAL A 46 -9.57 7.44 9.36
CA VAL A 46 -8.96 6.17 9.79
C VAL A 46 -8.63 5.35 8.54
N PRO A 47 -7.35 5.06 8.26
CA PRO A 47 -6.98 4.33 7.07
C PRO A 47 -7.66 2.96 7.06
N ALA A 48 -8.38 2.66 5.97
CA ALA A 48 -8.95 1.33 5.79
C ALA A 48 -7.82 0.30 5.82
N LYS A 49 -7.97 -0.76 6.62
CA LYS A 49 -6.97 -1.83 6.70
C LYS A 49 -6.97 -2.61 5.37
N ILE A 50 -6.00 -2.33 4.52
CA ILE A 50 -5.78 -3.10 3.29
C ILE A 50 -5.07 -4.40 3.67
N PRO A 51 -5.68 -5.58 3.44
CA PRO A 51 -5.03 -6.84 3.75
C PRO A 51 -3.79 -6.99 2.87
N LYS A 52 -2.67 -7.41 3.49
CA LYS A 52 -1.47 -7.75 2.75
C LYS A 52 -1.75 -9.02 1.94
N VAL A 53 -1.44 -8.99 0.65
CA VAL A 53 -1.51 -10.18 -0.19
C VAL A 53 -0.33 -11.08 0.19
N THR A 54 -0.64 -12.23 0.79
CA THR A 54 0.34 -13.27 1.12
C THR A 54 0.25 -14.39 0.08
N SER A 55 1.38 -14.97 -0.30
CA SER A 55 1.44 -16.16 -1.16
C SER A 55 0.80 -15.98 -2.55
N TYR A 56 0.95 -14.80 -3.16
CA TYR A 56 0.41 -14.50 -4.49
C TYR A 56 0.92 -15.48 -5.57
N VAL A 57 2.22 -15.81 -5.52
CA VAL A 57 2.83 -16.75 -6.48
C VAL A 57 2.14 -18.12 -6.40
N ASP A 58 2.01 -18.66 -5.19
CA ASP A 58 1.42 -19.99 -4.98
C ASP A 58 -0.08 -20.02 -5.32
N THR A 59 -0.83 -19.03 -4.85
CA THR A 59 -2.31 -19.02 -4.95
C THR A 59 -2.84 -18.53 -6.28
N THR A 60 -2.05 -17.74 -7.02
CA THR A 60 -2.52 -17.08 -8.24
C THR A 60 -1.65 -17.43 -9.44
N VAL A 61 -0.35 -17.13 -9.39
CA VAL A 61 0.54 -17.27 -10.56
C VAL A 61 0.65 -18.72 -11.02
N ARG A 62 0.80 -19.66 -10.08
CA ARG A 62 0.91 -21.08 -10.41
C ARG A 62 -0.33 -21.62 -11.13
N HIS A 63 -1.50 -21.05 -10.85
CA HIS A 63 -2.77 -21.45 -11.43
C HIS A 63 -3.11 -20.77 -12.77
N TYR A 64 -2.33 -19.78 -13.22
CA TYR A 64 -2.54 -19.18 -14.54
C TYR A 64 -2.42 -20.20 -15.67
N SER A 65 -3.32 -20.10 -16.65
CA SER A 65 -3.09 -20.70 -17.96
C SER A 65 -1.85 -20.10 -18.64
N GLU A 66 -1.32 -20.78 -19.67
CA GLU A 66 -0.14 -20.27 -20.39
C GLU A 66 -0.42 -18.90 -21.04
N SER A 67 -1.64 -18.69 -21.55
CA SER A 67 -2.04 -17.41 -22.15
C SER A 67 -2.12 -16.29 -21.12
N GLU A 68 -2.67 -16.56 -19.93
CA GLU A 68 -2.70 -15.60 -18.83
C GLU A 68 -1.30 -15.29 -18.31
N PHE A 69 -0.47 -16.32 -18.12
CA PHE A 69 0.92 -16.13 -17.70
C PHE A 69 1.67 -15.22 -18.69
N ARG A 70 1.59 -15.55 -19.99
CA ARG A 70 2.25 -14.76 -21.04
C ARG A 70 1.67 -13.35 -21.14
N ARG A 71 0.38 -13.13 -20.87
CA ARG A 71 -0.22 -11.80 -20.86
C ARG A 71 0.31 -10.94 -19.71
N ASN A 72 0.48 -11.53 -18.53
CA ASN A 72 0.94 -10.82 -17.33
C ASN A 72 2.45 -10.56 -17.38
N PHE A 73 3.26 -11.59 -17.64
CA PHE A 73 4.73 -11.52 -17.57
C PHE A 73 5.42 -11.31 -18.93
N ARG A 74 4.65 -11.22 -20.02
CA ARG A 74 5.13 -11.01 -21.39
C ARG A 74 6.17 -12.04 -21.88
N LEU A 75 6.24 -13.19 -21.23
CA LEU A 75 7.25 -14.22 -21.44
C LEU A 75 6.61 -15.62 -21.32
N PRO A 76 7.03 -16.63 -22.11
CA PRO A 76 6.52 -18.00 -21.97
C PRO A 76 6.91 -18.61 -20.61
N ARG A 77 6.02 -19.36 -19.97
CA ARG A 77 6.24 -19.91 -18.63
C ARG A 77 7.53 -20.71 -18.54
N LYS A 78 7.78 -21.57 -19.54
CA LYS A 78 9.00 -22.38 -19.62
C LYS A 78 10.27 -21.53 -19.57
N ALA A 79 10.34 -20.48 -20.38
CA ALA A 79 11.50 -19.59 -20.42
C ALA A 79 11.66 -18.82 -19.10
N CYS A 80 10.56 -18.46 -18.44
CA CYS A 80 10.60 -17.81 -17.12
C CYS A 80 11.26 -18.72 -16.08
N TYR A 81 10.85 -19.99 -15.99
CA TYR A 81 11.44 -20.93 -15.04
C TYR A 81 12.88 -21.30 -15.38
N GLU A 82 13.27 -21.29 -16.65
CA GLU A 82 14.69 -21.41 -17.03
C GLU A 82 15.52 -20.21 -16.54
N LEU A 83 14.97 -18.99 -16.58
CA LEU A 83 15.61 -17.81 -15.99
C LEU A 83 15.67 -17.91 -14.46
N VAL A 84 14.63 -18.43 -13.82
CA VAL A 84 14.61 -18.67 -12.36
C VAL A 84 15.73 -19.59 -11.95
N PHE A 85 15.88 -20.73 -12.64
CA PHE A 85 16.95 -21.67 -12.35
C PHE A 85 18.34 -21.04 -12.54
N LYS A 86 18.56 -20.31 -13.65
CA LYS A 86 19.83 -19.62 -13.90
C LYS A 86 20.12 -18.51 -12.89
N PHE A 87 19.09 -17.80 -12.42
CA PHE A 87 19.23 -16.75 -11.43
C PHE A 87 19.59 -17.32 -10.08
N GLU A 88 18.90 -18.39 -9.64
CA GLU A 88 19.16 -19.09 -8.39
C GLU A 88 20.60 -19.60 -8.29
N ASP A 89 21.14 -20.15 -9.38
CA ASP A 89 22.53 -20.63 -9.48
C ASP A 89 23.56 -19.49 -9.64
N SER A 90 23.10 -18.27 -9.93
CA SER A 90 24.00 -17.14 -10.17
C SER A 90 24.55 -16.56 -8.87
N LYS A 91 25.76 -15.98 -8.96
CA LYS A 91 26.36 -15.16 -7.89
C LYS A 91 25.54 -13.94 -7.47
N PHE A 92 24.48 -13.61 -8.21
CA PHE A 92 23.62 -12.45 -7.94
C PHE A 92 22.42 -12.79 -7.05
N TYR A 93 22.11 -14.08 -6.89
CA TYR A 93 21.05 -14.50 -5.97
C TYR A 93 21.58 -14.43 -4.53
N PRO A 94 20.93 -13.68 -3.63
CA PRO A 94 21.39 -13.54 -2.25
C PRO A 94 21.24 -14.88 -1.51
N SER A 95 22.34 -15.64 -1.45
CA SER A 95 22.38 -16.95 -0.76
C SER A 95 22.46 -16.82 0.77
N SER A 96 22.68 -15.62 1.31
CA SER A 96 22.87 -15.41 2.75
C SER A 96 21.55 -15.43 3.53
N ARG A 97 21.07 -16.63 3.85
CA ARG A 97 19.86 -16.85 4.67
C ARG A 97 20.02 -16.49 6.16
N ASN A 98 21.19 -16.00 6.57
CA ASN A 98 21.58 -15.82 7.97
C ASN A 98 21.39 -14.39 8.50
N HIS A 99 20.67 -13.53 7.79
CA HIS A 99 20.47 -12.14 8.21
C HIS A 99 19.16 -12.08 9.00
N GLY A 100 19.21 -11.59 10.25
CA GLY A 100 18.01 -11.42 11.06
C GLY A 100 17.01 -10.49 10.37
N GLY A 101 15.73 -10.87 10.36
CA GLY A 101 14.68 -10.10 9.67
C GLY A 101 13.59 -10.98 9.06
N SER A 102 13.01 -10.53 7.96
CA SER A 102 12.00 -11.27 7.20
C SER A 102 12.60 -12.48 6.48
N PRO A 103 11.80 -13.52 6.21
CA PRO A 103 12.25 -14.65 5.38
C PRO A 103 12.82 -14.17 4.05
N ALA A 104 13.91 -14.81 3.61
CA ALA A 104 14.46 -14.57 2.28
C ALA A 104 13.42 -14.94 1.21
N LYS A 105 13.25 -14.04 0.23
CA LYS A 105 12.41 -14.31 -0.95
C LYS A 105 13.06 -15.34 -1.83
N THR A 106 12.25 -16.14 -2.52
CA THR A 106 12.76 -17.16 -3.45
C THR A 106 13.23 -16.53 -4.76
N ALA A 107 14.09 -17.21 -5.50
CA ALA A 107 14.51 -16.78 -6.84
C ALA A 107 13.31 -16.56 -7.78
N GLU A 108 12.27 -17.39 -7.65
CA GLU A 108 10.99 -17.25 -8.37
C GLU A 108 10.32 -15.90 -8.05
N GLU A 109 10.18 -15.55 -6.77
CA GLU A 109 9.58 -14.27 -6.35
C GLU A 109 10.38 -13.07 -6.84
N HIS A 110 11.71 -13.15 -6.82
CA HIS A 110 12.58 -12.09 -7.32
C HIS A 110 12.35 -11.81 -8.81
N LEU A 111 12.34 -12.87 -9.64
CA LEU A 111 12.16 -12.70 -11.08
C LEU A 111 10.73 -12.31 -11.46
N LEU A 112 9.72 -12.92 -10.84
CA LEU A 112 8.31 -12.55 -11.11
C LEU A 112 7.96 -11.13 -10.67
N SER A 113 8.70 -10.56 -9.70
CA SER A 113 8.52 -9.16 -9.31
C SER A 113 9.21 -8.19 -10.29
N PHE A 114 10.19 -8.68 -11.05
CA PHE A 114 10.93 -7.89 -12.04
C PHE A 114 10.23 -7.87 -13.40
N LEU A 115 9.64 -9.00 -13.80
CA LEU A 115 8.87 -9.17 -15.04
C LEU A 115 7.53 -8.46 -14.98
#